data_AF-A0A259MAB9-F1
#
_entry.id   AF-A0A259MAB9-F1
#
_cell.length_a   1.000
_cell.length_b   1.000
_cell.length_c   1.000
_cell.angle_alpha   90.00
_cell.angle_beta   90.00
_cell.angle_gamma   90.00
#
_symmetry.space_group_name_H-M   'P 1'
#
loop_
_entity.id
_entity.type
_entity.pdbx_description
1 polymer ?
#
loop_
_entity_poly.entity_id
_entity_poly.type
_entity_poly.pdbx_seq_one_letter_code
_entity_poly.pdbx_strand_id
1 'polypeptide(L)'
;MKSGGILPVGRAALNAYLKRRSAEAQEILFEELRSGGYLPEQVAAEDDGIAVIHGYVRTAWEGRARVNLRLLAKAIRGQLQVGTLVADEFYLYAESLAGLSRDEVILVSTLLRHHPKLPDVPEEEAGEREKQSPWLATMAEMEAKGWQKDKVAAVAGRCLRSGFVIAQSAWGGLAFKVSPMLLDLSKTVDFDDALKREDSSRPSATAR
;
A
#
# COMPACT_ATOMS: atom_id res chain seq x y z
N MET A 1 -44.87 18.91 8.90
CA MET A 1 -43.41 18.67 8.81
C MET A 1 -43.16 17.48 7.91
N LYS A 2 -42.60 17.68 6.71
CA LYS A 2 -42.34 16.61 5.72
C LYS A 2 -40.97 15.97 5.99
N SER A 3 -40.93 14.87 6.75
CA SER A 3 -39.72 14.06 6.96
C SER A 3 -39.48 13.02 5.85
N GLY A 4 -40.35 12.93 4.84
CA GLY A 4 -40.30 11.89 3.80
C GLY A 4 -39.26 12.06 2.68
N GLY A 5 -38.50 13.16 2.65
CA GLY A 5 -37.58 13.49 1.54
C GLY A 5 -36.11 13.15 1.77
N ILE A 6 -35.68 12.87 3.01
CA ILE A 6 -34.25 12.74 3.36
C ILE A 6 -33.73 11.31 3.10
N LEU A 7 -34.55 10.29 3.35
CA LEU A 7 -34.18 8.88 3.17
C LEU A 7 -33.98 8.47 1.69
N PRO A 8 -34.82 8.90 0.72
CA PRO A 8 -34.63 8.54 -0.69
C PRO A 8 -33.38 9.19 -1.32
N VAL A 9 -33.10 10.45 -0.96
CA VAL A 9 -31.94 11.19 -1.45
C VAL A 9 -30.65 10.63 -0.87
N GLY A 10 -30.61 10.34 0.43
CA GLY A 10 -29.46 9.70 1.08
C GLY A 10 -29.14 8.32 0.50
N ARG A 11 -30.17 7.50 0.24
CA ARG A 11 -29.99 6.19 -0.40
C ARG A 11 -29.49 6.29 -1.84
N ALA A 12 -30.01 7.23 -2.63
CA ALA A 12 -29.56 7.44 -4.00
C ALA A 12 -28.10 7.91 -4.05
N ALA A 13 -27.71 8.85 -3.17
CA ALA A 13 -26.34 9.33 -3.07
C ALA A 13 -25.36 8.23 -2.63
N LEU A 14 -25.73 7.42 -1.64
CA LEU A 14 -24.92 6.28 -1.19
C LEU A 14 -24.74 5.25 -2.30
N ASN A 15 -25.81 4.88 -3.01
CA ASN A 15 -25.72 3.94 -4.14
C ASN A 15 -24.83 4.48 -5.27
N ALA A 16 -24.94 5.77 -5.60
CA ALA A 16 -24.08 6.41 -6.59
C ALA A 16 -22.61 6.41 -6.15
N TYR A 17 -22.35 6.70 -4.87
CA TYR A 17 -21.00 6.62 -4.29
C TYR A 17 -20.43 5.21 -4.37
N LEU A 18 -21.16 4.19 -3.87
CA LEU A 18 -20.69 2.80 -3.89
C LEU A 18 -20.47 2.30 -5.33
N LYS A 19 -21.35 2.65 -6.27
CA LYS A 19 -21.18 2.29 -7.69
C LYS A 19 -19.90 2.90 -8.28
N ARG A 20 -19.65 4.19 -8.03
CA ARG A 20 -18.42 4.85 -8.49
C ARG A 20 -17.18 4.20 -7.87
N ARG A 21 -17.22 3.92 -6.57
CA ARG A 21 -16.12 3.27 -5.84
C ARG A 21 -15.83 1.86 -6.32
N SER A 22 -16.86 1.07 -6.60
CA SER A 22 -16.69 -0.25 -7.22
C SER A 22 -16.05 -0.15 -8.60
N ALA A 23 -16.49 0.80 -9.44
CA ALA A 23 -15.91 0.99 -10.77
C ALA A 23 -14.43 1.38 -10.72
N GLU A 24 -14.07 2.35 -9.87
CA GLU A 24 -12.67 2.75 -9.65
C GLU A 24 -11.81 1.58 -9.16
N ALA A 25 -12.33 0.78 -8.22
CA ALA A 25 -11.61 -0.36 -7.68
C ALA A 25 -11.43 -1.48 -8.70
N GLN A 26 -12.46 -1.75 -9.51
CA GLN A 26 -12.38 -2.73 -10.61
C GLN A 26 -11.36 -2.30 -11.65
N GLU A 27 -11.34 -1.03 -12.03
CA GLU A 27 -10.35 -0.48 -12.96
C GLU A 27 -8.92 -0.72 -12.44
N ILE A 28 -8.64 -0.32 -11.19
CA ILE A 28 -7.31 -0.53 -10.57
C ILE A 28 -6.94 -2.02 -10.52
N LEU A 29 -7.87 -2.89 -10.13
CA LEU A 29 -7.61 -4.33 -10.05
C LEU A 29 -7.28 -4.89 -11.44
N PHE A 30 -8.09 -4.56 -12.45
CA PHE A 30 -7.89 -5.06 -13.81
C PHE A 30 -6.63 -4.50 -14.46
N GLU A 31 -6.30 -3.24 -14.21
CA GLU A 31 -5.01 -2.66 -14.63
C GLU A 31 -3.83 -3.46 -14.09
N GLU A 32 -3.81 -3.73 -12.77
CA GLU A 32 -2.71 -4.45 -12.16
C GLU A 32 -2.67 -5.92 -12.61
N LEU A 33 -3.81 -6.63 -12.67
CA LEU A 33 -3.86 -8.00 -13.17
C LEU A 33 -3.33 -8.10 -14.62
N ARG A 34 -3.80 -7.21 -15.51
CA ARG A 34 -3.31 -7.16 -16.91
C ARG A 34 -1.82 -6.88 -17.00
N SER A 35 -1.29 -6.01 -16.13
CA SER A 35 0.16 -5.76 -16.10
C SER A 35 0.99 -6.99 -15.72
N GLY A 36 0.39 -7.97 -15.05
CA GLY A 36 0.99 -9.27 -14.76
C GLY A 36 0.64 -10.37 -15.76
N GLY A 37 -0.14 -10.08 -16.81
CA GLY A 37 -0.62 -11.07 -17.77
C GLY A 37 -1.80 -11.92 -17.31
N TYR A 38 -2.50 -11.52 -16.24
CA TYR A 38 -3.65 -12.24 -15.68
C TYR A 38 -4.98 -11.66 -16.15
N LEU A 39 -5.91 -12.55 -16.44
CA LEU A 39 -7.32 -12.26 -16.65
C LEU A 39 -8.10 -12.41 -15.33
N PRO A 40 -9.14 -11.59 -15.08
CA PRO A 40 -9.98 -11.72 -13.87
C PRO A 40 -10.56 -13.11 -13.67
N GLU A 41 -10.89 -13.81 -14.75
CA GLU A 41 -11.44 -15.17 -14.75
C GLU A 41 -10.42 -16.18 -14.22
N GLN A 42 -9.12 -15.96 -14.42
CA GLN A 42 -8.07 -16.81 -13.87
C GLN A 42 -8.01 -16.68 -12.35
N VAL A 43 -8.15 -15.45 -11.83
CA VAL A 43 -8.22 -15.23 -10.38
C VAL A 43 -9.45 -15.91 -9.80
N ALA A 44 -10.62 -15.77 -10.44
CA ALA A 44 -11.85 -16.38 -9.96
C ALA A 44 -11.87 -17.92 -10.03
N ALA A 45 -10.99 -18.52 -10.83
CA ALA A 45 -10.83 -19.96 -10.94
C ALA A 45 -9.93 -20.57 -9.86
N GLU A 46 -9.12 -19.77 -9.18
CA GLU A 46 -8.34 -20.21 -8.01
C GLU A 46 -9.28 -20.46 -6.82
N ASP A 47 -9.01 -21.52 -6.05
CA ASP A 47 -9.83 -21.94 -4.91
C ASP A 47 -10.11 -20.78 -3.93
N ASP A 48 -9.08 -19.98 -3.64
CA ASP A 48 -9.16 -18.82 -2.74
C ASP A 48 -9.45 -17.49 -3.43
N GLY A 49 -9.48 -17.46 -4.77
CA GLY A 49 -9.52 -16.22 -5.53
C GLY A 49 -10.80 -15.41 -5.34
N ILE A 50 -11.95 -16.06 -5.18
CA ILE A 50 -13.22 -15.38 -4.85
C ILE A 50 -13.15 -14.71 -3.48
N ALA A 51 -12.54 -15.36 -2.48
CA ALA A 51 -12.39 -14.79 -1.15
C ALA A 51 -11.50 -13.54 -1.16
N VAL A 52 -10.41 -13.59 -1.93
CA VAL A 52 -9.49 -12.46 -2.14
C VAL A 52 -10.18 -11.30 -2.85
N ILE A 53 -10.90 -11.57 -3.95
CA ILE A 53 -11.67 -10.56 -4.69
C ILE A 53 -12.72 -9.91 -3.77
N HIS A 54 -13.42 -10.70 -2.98
CA HIS A 54 -14.39 -10.19 -2.02
C HIS A 54 -13.73 -9.26 -0.98
N GLY A 55 -12.59 -9.66 -0.42
CA GLY A 55 -11.82 -8.84 0.53
C GLY A 55 -11.37 -7.51 -0.07
N TYR A 56 -10.90 -7.53 -1.32
CA TYR A 56 -10.53 -6.34 -2.07
C TYR A 56 -11.73 -5.40 -2.29
N VAL A 57 -12.86 -5.92 -2.76
CA VAL A 57 -14.08 -5.13 -3.03
C VAL A 57 -14.63 -4.52 -1.74
N ARG A 58 -14.65 -5.29 -0.64
CA ARG A 58 -15.05 -4.79 0.69
C ARG A 58 -14.20 -3.58 1.08
N THR A 59 -12.89 -3.68 0.89
CA THR A 59 -11.95 -2.58 1.19
C THR A 59 -12.24 -1.33 0.35
N ALA A 60 -12.65 -1.49 -0.91
CA ALA A 60 -13.07 -0.37 -1.75
C ALA A 60 -14.35 0.32 -1.24
N TRP A 61 -15.34 -0.46 -0.78
CA TRP A 61 -16.59 0.03 -0.21
C TRP A 61 -16.41 0.79 1.10
N GLU A 62 -15.42 0.39 1.91
CA GLU A 62 -15.01 1.14 3.11
C GLU A 62 -14.36 2.50 2.79
N GLY A 63 -14.13 2.83 1.51
CA GLY A 63 -13.65 4.14 1.11
C GLY A 63 -12.14 4.33 1.25
N ARG A 64 -11.34 3.25 1.29
CA ARG A 64 -9.87 3.34 1.38
C ARG A 64 -9.27 4.11 0.21
N ALA A 65 -8.12 4.77 0.42
CA ALA A 65 -7.49 5.56 -0.63
C ALA A 65 -7.08 4.67 -1.82
N ARG A 66 -7.06 5.26 -3.02
CA ARG A 66 -6.75 4.54 -4.27
C ARG A 66 -5.38 3.86 -4.24
N VAL A 67 -4.37 4.49 -3.60
CA VAL A 67 -3.04 3.89 -3.42
C VAL A 67 -3.10 2.57 -2.64
N ASN A 68 -3.95 2.48 -1.62
CA ASN A 68 -4.13 1.25 -0.85
C ASN A 68 -4.78 0.16 -1.70
N LEU A 69 -5.79 0.53 -2.51
CA LEU A 69 -6.39 -0.40 -3.47
C LEU A 69 -5.34 -0.89 -4.48
N ARG A 70 -4.47 -0.01 -4.98
CA ARG A 70 -3.39 -0.42 -5.88
C ARG A 70 -2.38 -1.35 -5.21
N LEU A 71 -2.00 -1.09 -3.96
CA LEU A 71 -1.13 -2.00 -3.19
C LEU A 71 -1.78 -3.37 -3.00
N LEU A 72 -3.07 -3.42 -2.69
CA LEU A 72 -3.81 -4.69 -2.58
C LEU A 72 -3.87 -5.42 -3.91
N ALA A 73 -4.19 -4.73 -5.00
CA ALA A 73 -4.22 -5.33 -6.34
C ALA A 73 -2.84 -5.88 -6.76
N LYS A 74 -1.75 -5.18 -6.40
CA LYS A 74 -0.37 -5.69 -6.56
C LYS A 74 -0.11 -6.93 -5.72
N ALA A 75 -0.60 -6.99 -4.49
CA ALA A 75 -0.44 -8.17 -3.63
C ALA A 75 -1.13 -9.39 -4.26
N ILE A 76 -2.37 -9.22 -4.75
CA ILE A 76 -3.11 -10.28 -5.46
C ILE A 76 -2.32 -10.77 -6.68
N ARG A 77 -1.89 -9.83 -7.54
CA ARG A 77 -1.08 -10.14 -8.72
C ARG A 77 0.20 -10.88 -8.35
N GLY A 78 0.92 -10.41 -7.34
CA GLY A 78 2.20 -11.01 -6.97
C GLY A 78 2.04 -12.39 -6.36
N GLN A 79 0.98 -12.65 -5.57
CA GLN A 79 0.65 -14.00 -5.09
C GLN A 79 0.28 -14.95 -6.25
N LEU A 80 -0.43 -14.46 -7.26
CA LEU A 80 -0.68 -15.22 -8.50
C LEU A 80 0.61 -15.53 -9.26
N GLN A 81 1.59 -14.62 -9.28
CA GLN A 81 2.89 -14.83 -9.94
C GLN A 81 3.73 -15.93 -9.31
N VAL A 82 3.66 -16.06 -7.98
CA VAL A 82 4.39 -17.11 -7.26
C VAL A 82 3.56 -18.39 -7.07
N GLY A 83 2.29 -18.41 -7.49
CA GLY A 83 1.40 -19.56 -7.36
C GLY A 83 0.94 -19.82 -5.92
N THR A 84 0.89 -18.78 -5.07
CA THR A 84 0.53 -18.87 -3.64
C THR A 84 -0.67 -18.00 -3.30
N LEU A 85 -1.67 -17.93 -4.20
CA LEU A 85 -2.88 -17.18 -3.88
C LEU A 85 -3.68 -17.91 -2.80
N VAL A 86 -3.35 -17.61 -1.55
CA VAL A 86 -4.00 -18.14 -0.36
C VAL A 86 -4.75 -17.01 0.34
N ALA A 87 -6.03 -17.20 0.63
CA ALA A 87 -6.88 -16.17 1.19
C ALA A 87 -6.35 -15.67 2.54
N ASP A 88 -5.91 -16.57 3.42
CA ASP A 88 -5.38 -16.21 4.73
C ASP A 88 -4.12 -15.35 4.66
N GLU A 89 -3.19 -15.68 3.74
CA GLU A 89 -1.99 -14.88 3.50
C GLU A 89 -2.32 -13.51 2.90
N PHE A 90 -3.28 -13.47 1.97
CA PHE A 90 -3.79 -12.21 1.46
C PHE A 90 -4.36 -11.34 2.59
N TYR A 91 -5.21 -11.92 3.45
CA TYR A 91 -5.85 -11.18 4.54
C TYR A 91 -4.85 -10.68 5.59
N LEU A 92 -3.77 -11.43 5.86
CA LEU A 92 -2.67 -11.00 6.72
C LEU A 92 -2.08 -9.66 6.28
N TYR A 93 -1.85 -9.49 4.97
CA TYR A 93 -1.31 -8.24 4.43
C TYR A 93 -2.39 -7.20 4.13
N ALA A 94 -3.60 -7.63 3.80
CA ALA A 94 -4.66 -6.75 3.32
C ALA A 94 -5.12 -5.75 4.38
N GLU A 95 -5.24 -6.17 5.64
CA GLU A 95 -5.62 -5.28 6.73
C GLU A 95 -4.58 -4.17 6.94
N SER A 96 -3.30 -4.56 6.98
CA SER A 96 -2.18 -3.64 7.11
C SER A 96 -2.10 -2.67 5.93
N LEU A 97 -2.16 -3.17 4.69
CA LEU A 97 -2.14 -2.36 3.47
C LEU A 97 -3.33 -1.40 3.39
N ALA A 98 -4.54 -1.83 3.72
CA ALA A 98 -5.74 -1.01 3.73
C ALA A 98 -5.71 0.10 4.80
N GLY A 99 -4.98 -0.13 5.89
CA GLY A 99 -4.87 0.79 7.01
C GLY A 99 -3.87 1.93 6.82
N LEU A 100 -2.91 1.82 5.90
CA LEU A 100 -1.86 2.82 5.71
C LEU A 100 -2.42 4.16 5.19
N SER A 101 -2.04 5.25 5.82
CA SER A 101 -2.18 6.59 5.25
C SER A 101 -1.15 6.83 4.16
N ARG A 102 -1.36 7.82 3.30
CA ARG A 102 -0.40 8.19 2.25
C ARG A 102 1.00 8.49 2.80
N ASP A 103 1.08 9.21 3.91
CA ASP A 103 2.36 9.53 4.56
C ASP A 103 3.07 8.27 5.05
N GLU A 104 2.33 7.27 5.52
CA GLU A 104 2.88 5.97 5.92
C GLU A 104 3.35 5.15 4.71
N VAL A 105 2.62 5.17 3.59
CA VAL A 105 3.06 4.53 2.33
C VAL A 105 4.38 5.15 1.84
N ILE A 106 4.49 6.48 1.86
CA ILE A 106 5.73 7.19 1.49
C ILE A 106 6.89 6.80 2.41
N LEU A 107 6.66 6.78 3.72
CA LEU A 107 7.71 6.41 4.67
C LEU A 107 8.15 4.96 4.48
N VAL A 108 7.20 4.03 4.36
CA VAL A 108 7.45 2.60 4.16
C VAL A 108 8.25 2.36 2.87
N SER A 109 7.86 3.02 1.77
CA SER A 109 8.60 2.89 0.50
C SER A 109 10.02 3.44 0.61
N THR A 110 10.20 4.55 1.35
CA THR A 110 11.52 5.15 1.59
C THR A 110 12.40 4.26 2.46
N LEU A 111 11.86 3.67 3.53
CA LEU A 111 12.56 2.69 4.35
C LEU A 111 12.99 1.47 3.54
N LEU A 112 12.13 0.98 2.63
CA LEU A 112 12.45 -0.12 1.74
C LEU A 112 13.62 0.23 0.82
N ARG A 113 13.61 1.39 0.15
CA ARG A 113 14.72 1.82 -0.74
C ARG A 113 16.09 1.85 -0.05
N HIS A 114 16.12 2.29 1.20
CA HIS A 114 17.35 2.34 2.01
C HIS A 114 17.70 1.02 2.67
N HIS A 115 16.90 -0.03 2.51
CA HIS A 115 17.21 -1.33 3.05
C HIS A 115 18.33 -2.01 2.22
N PRO A 116 19.41 -2.48 2.85
CA PRO A 116 20.59 -2.98 2.13
C PRO A 116 20.35 -4.30 1.37
N LYS A 117 19.32 -5.07 1.73
CA LYS A 117 19.03 -6.40 1.16
C LYS A 117 17.83 -6.40 0.21
N LEU A 118 17.60 -5.31 -0.52
CA LEU A 118 16.64 -5.37 -1.62
C LEU A 118 17.20 -6.26 -2.75
N PRO A 119 16.37 -7.10 -3.41
CA PRO A 119 16.83 -8.07 -4.39
C PRO A 119 17.62 -7.46 -5.57
N ASP A 120 17.37 -6.19 -5.89
CA ASP A 120 17.94 -5.52 -7.06
C ASP A 120 19.20 -4.68 -6.75
N VAL A 121 19.75 -4.78 -5.53
CA VAL A 121 20.97 -4.03 -5.15
C VAL A 121 22.19 -4.93 -5.37
N PRO A 122 23.18 -4.53 -6.20
CA PRO A 122 24.43 -5.26 -6.37
C PRO A 122 25.12 -5.52 -5.03
N GLU A 123 25.78 -6.66 -4.87
CA GLU A 123 26.39 -7.09 -3.60
C GLU A 123 27.42 -6.07 -3.06
N GLU A 124 28.16 -5.40 -3.95
CA GLU A 124 29.10 -4.33 -3.60
C GLU A 124 28.38 -3.10 -3.00
N GLU A 125 27.25 -2.69 -3.57
CA GLU A 125 26.42 -1.61 -3.03
C GLU A 125 25.71 -2.02 -1.73
N ALA A 126 25.31 -3.29 -1.62
CA ALA A 126 24.68 -3.82 -0.42
C ALA A 126 25.62 -3.73 0.79
N GLY A 127 26.91 -4.04 0.60
CA GLY A 127 27.94 -3.92 1.65
C GLY A 127 28.22 -2.47 2.09
N GLU A 128 28.05 -1.49 1.21
CA GLU A 128 28.14 -0.07 1.57
C GLU A 128 26.88 0.42 2.28
N ARG A 129 25.69 0.00 1.82
CA ARG A 129 24.41 0.33 2.45
C ARG A 129 24.27 -0.32 3.83
N GLU A 130 24.83 -1.51 4.04
CA GLU A 130 24.81 -2.18 5.35
C GLU A 130 25.61 -1.42 6.41
N LYS A 131 26.61 -0.63 6.00
CA LYS A 131 27.37 0.28 6.89
C LYS A 131 26.59 1.56 7.23
N GLN A 132 25.61 1.92 6.41
CA GLN A 132 24.76 3.09 6.63
C GLN A 132 23.52 2.71 7.44
N SER A 133 23.12 3.56 8.38
CA SER A 133 21.85 3.35 9.09
C SER A 133 20.69 3.65 8.14
N PRO A 134 19.83 2.66 7.77
CA PRO A 134 18.70 2.90 6.87
C PRO A 134 17.73 3.94 7.41
N TRP A 135 17.64 4.04 8.75
CA TRP A 135 16.84 5.05 9.42
C TRP A 135 17.38 6.46 9.21
N LEU A 136 18.69 6.66 9.34
CA LEU A 136 19.30 7.98 9.13
C LEU A 136 19.21 8.42 7.67
N ALA A 137 19.41 7.50 6.72
CA ALA A 137 19.24 7.77 5.30
C ALA A 137 17.78 8.14 4.97
N THR A 138 16.82 7.41 5.55
CA THR A 138 15.39 7.72 5.43
C THR A 138 15.06 9.11 5.98
N MET A 139 15.54 9.43 7.19
CA MET A 139 15.34 10.76 7.80
C MET A 139 15.89 11.88 6.90
N ALA A 140 17.12 11.73 6.41
CA ALA A 140 17.76 12.71 5.54
C ALA A 140 16.98 12.91 4.22
N GLU A 141 16.51 11.83 3.59
CA GLU A 141 15.70 11.95 2.36
C GLU A 141 14.34 12.63 2.63
N MET A 142 13.68 12.29 3.73
CA MET A 142 12.38 12.86 4.08
C MET A 142 12.51 14.35 4.41
N GLU A 143 13.57 14.75 5.13
CA GLU A 143 13.92 16.15 5.39
C GLU A 143 14.20 16.92 4.09
N ALA A 144 14.93 16.34 3.14
CA ALA A 144 15.17 16.93 1.84
C ALA A 144 13.86 17.16 1.04
N LYS A 145 12.82 16.36 1.30
CA LYS A 145 11.45 16.53 0.77
C LYS A 145 10.59 17.48 1.61
N GLY A 146 11.17 18.19 2.57
CA GLY A 146 10.51 19.20 3.40
C GLY A 146 9.77 18.66 4.63
N TRP A 147 10.00 17.40 5.03
CA TRP A 147 9.38 16.86 6.24
C TRP A 147 10.15 17.27 7.49
N GLN A 148 9.42 17.59 8.55
CA GLN A 148 10.01 17.83 9.88
C GLN A 148 10.38 16.50 10.54
N LYS A 149 11.51 16.47 11.25
CA LYS A 149 12.02 15.29 11.97
C LYS A 149 10.96 14.61 12.85
N ASP A 150 10.26 15.40 13.65
CA ASP A 150 9.23 14.92 14.57
C ASP A 150 8.03 14.31 13.82
N LYS A 151 7.69 14.88 12.65
CA LYS A 151 6.66 14.30 11.77
C LYS A 151 7.10 12.93 11.27
N VAL A 152 8.34 12.80 10.80
CA VAL A 152 8.86 11.52 10.30
C VAL A 152 8.83 10.45 11.39
N ALA A 153 9.29 10.79 12.60
CA ALA A 153 9.24 9.89 13.75
C ALA A 153 7.80 9.52 14.16
N ALA A 154 6.87 10.47 14.15
CA ALA A 154 5.45 10.22 14.45
C ALA A 154 4.80 9.29 13.43
N VAL A 155 5.08 9.47 12.13
CA VAL A 155 4.59 8.58 11.06
C VAL A 155 5.21 7.18 11.22
N ALA A 156 6.50 7.09 11.54
CA ALA A 156 7.16 5.80 11.81
C ALA A 156 6.53 5.07 13.00
N GLY A 157 6.22 5.80 14.08
CA GLY A 157 5.50 5.27 15.24
C GLY A 157 4.12 4.73 14.87
N ARG A 158 3.37 5.40 13.99
CA ARG A 158 2.08 4.90 13.50
C ARG A 158 2.22 3.64 12.63
N CYS A 159 3.27 3.54 11.84
CA CYS A 159 3.57 2.34 11.03
C CYS A 159 3.81 1.09 11.88
N LEU A 160 4.15 1.20 13.16
CA LEU A 160 4.34 0.01 14.02
C LEU A 160 3.08 -0.87 14.07
N ARG A 161 1.87 -0.27 14.02
CA ARG A 161 0.60 -1.03 14.08
C ARG A 161 0.40 -1.96 12.88
N SER A 162 1.05 -1.69 11.74
CA SER A 162 0.89 -2.50 10.53
C SER A 162 1.82 -3.72 10.53
N GLY A 163 2.74 -3.80 11.49
CA GLY A 163 3.78 -4.83 11.51
C GLY A 163 4.83 -4.69 10.41
N PHE A 164 4.76 -3.65 9.56
CA PHE A 164 5.71 -3.43 8.45
C PHE A 164 6.98 -2.71 8.88
N VAL A 165 6.91 -1.99 9.99
CA VAL A 165 8.03 -1.26 10.58
C VAL A 165 8.23 -1.76 11.99
N ILE A 166 9.49 -1.92 12.40
CA ILE A 166 9.88 -2.26 13.76
C ILE A 166 10.75 -1.16 14.34
N ALA A 167 10.53 -0.85 15.61
CA ALA A 167 11.38 0.06 16.37
C ALA A 167 12.52 -0.72 17.02
N GLN A 168 13.70 -0.13 17.03
CA GLN A 168 14.87 -0.61 17.77
C GLN A 168 15.47 0.54 18.58
N SER A 169 15.99 0.22 19.76
CA SER A 169 16.74 1.20 20.54
C SER A 169 18.02 1.58 19.79
N ALA A 170 18.29 2.87 19.73
CA ALA A 170 19.50 3.43 19.14
C ALA A 170 20.03 4.56 20.03
N TRP A 171 21.27 4.98 19.79
CA TRP A 171 21.84 6.11 20.52
C TRP A 171 21.03 7.38 20.24
N GLY A 172 20.51 8.02 21.28
CA GLY A 172 19.70 9.23 21.16
C GLY A 172 18.21 9.01 20.89
N GLY A 173 17.69 7.77 20.88
CA GLY A 173 16.25 7.52 20.79
C GLY A 173 15.86 6.19 20.13
N LEU A 174 14.73 6.24 19.40
CA LEU A 174 14.26 5.11 18.59
C LEU A 174 14.76 5.26 17.15
N ALA A 175 15.27 4.16 16.60
CA ALA A 175 15.44 4.00 15.16
C ALA A 175 14.39 3.03 14.63
N PHE A 176 14.00 3.21 13.37
CA PHE A 176 12.99 2.38 12.72
C PHE A 176 13.60 1.68 11.50
N LYS A 177 13.21 0.43 11.28
CA LYS A 177 13.59 -0.35 10.10
C LYS A 177 12.42 -1.16 9.59
N VAL A 178 12.53 -1.63 8.34
CA VAL A 178 11.57 -2.56 7.74
C VAL A 178 11.55 -3.87 8.53
N SER A 179 10.37 -4.46 8.64
CA SER A 179 10.18 -5.77 9.26
C SER A 179 10.39 -6.90 8.24
N PRO A 180 10.62 -8.14 8.71
CA PRO A 180 10.62 -9.31 7.82
C PRO A 180 9.31 -9.47 7.02
N MET A 181 8.16 -9.11 7.62
CA MET A 181 6.86 -9.16 6.92
C MET A 181 6.82 -8.18 5.74
N LEU A 182 7.34 -6.97 5.92
CA LEU A 182 7.41 -6.00 4.83
C LEU A 182 8.40 -6.44 3.76
N LEU A 183 9.54 -7.04 4.13
CA LEU A 183 10.50 -7.57 3.18
C LEU A 183 9.89 -8.68 2.32
N ASP A 184 9.14 -9.59 2.94
CA ASP A 184 8.46 -10.66 2.21
C ASP A 184 7.41 -10.09 1.24
N LEU A 185 6.56 -9.18 1.72
CA LEU A 185 5.58 -8.48 0.90
C LEU A 185 6.22 -7.67 -0.23
N SER A 186 7.41 -7.09 -0.02
CA SER A 186 8.10 -6.28 -1.04
C SER A 186 8.56 -7.09 -2.26
N LYS A 187 8.65 -8.42 -2.15
CA LYS A 187 8.96 -9.31 -3.30
C LYS A 187 7.85 -9.30 -4.35
N THR A 188 6.63 -9.00 -3.93
CA THR A 188 5.42 -9.08 -4.76
C THR A 188 4.74 -7.71 -4.92
N VAL A 189 4.96 -6.78 -3.99
CA VAL A 189 4.32 -5.46 -3.95
C VAL A 189 5.37 -4.34 -4.05
N ASP A 190 5.35 -3.64 -5.19
CA ASP A 190 6.12 -2.41 -5.38
C ASP A 190 5.34 -1.18 -4.86
N PHE A 191 5.79 -0.65 -3.72
CA PHE A 191 5.21 0.53 -3.08
C PHE A 191 5.51 1.83 -3.85
N ASP A 192 6.66 1.93 -4.51
CA ASP A 192 7.04 3.13 -5.25
C ASP A 192 6.29 3.24 -6.56
N ASP A 193 6.13 2.14 -7.29
CA ASP A 193 5.26 2.12 -8.47
C ASP A 193 3.81 2.45 -8.10
N ALA A 194 3.30 1.94 -6.97
CA ALA A 194 1.96 2.28 -6.50
C ALA A 194 1.80 3.79 -6.23
N LEU A 195 2.79 4.43 -5.60
CA LEU A 195 2.79 5.88 -5.39
C LEU A 195 2.87 6.66 -6.70
N LYS A 196 3.78 6.29 -7.61
CA LYS A 196 3.99 6.95 -8.90
C LYS A 196 2.71 6.93 -9.75
N ARG A 197 2.07 5.77 -9.89
CA ARG A 197 0.82 5.63 -10.67
C ARG A 197 -0.31 6.50 -10.11
N GLU A 198 -0.44 6.55 -8.79
CA GLU A 198 -1.47 7.38 -8.18
C GLU A 198 -1.17 8.88 -8.34
N ASP A 199 0.09 9.29 -8.30
CA ASP A 199 0.48 10.67 -8.54
C ASP A 199 0.29 11.10 -9.99
N SER A 200 0.55 10.21 -10.96
CA SER A 200 0.23 10.44 -12.37
C SER A 200 -1.28 10.48 -12.65
N SER A 201 -2.10 9.75 -11.87
CA SER A 201 -3.55 9.71 -12.04
C SER A 201 -4.29 10.89 -11.38
N ARG A 202 -3.61 11.69 -10.55
CA ARG A 202 -4.19 12.89 -9.95
C ARG A 202 -4.24 14.02 -11.00
N PRO A 203 -5.41 14.63 -11.25
CA PRO A 203 -5.45 15.84 -12.06
C PRO A 203 -4.58 16.91 -11.39
N SER A 204 -3.73 17.61 -12.17
CA SER A 204 -2.88 18.67 -11.65
C SER A 204 -3.76 19.71 -10.94
N ALA A 205 -3.41 20.05 -9.71
CA ALA A 205 -4.15 21.00 -8.88
C ALA A 205 -3.97 22.46 -9.36
N THR A 206 -3.73 22.68 -10.65
CA THR A 206 -3.38 23.99 -11.25
C THR A 206 -4.43 24.52 -12.23
N ALA A 207 -5.68 24.08 -12.09
CA ALA A 207 -6.82 24.66 -12.81
C ALA A 207 -8.03 24.82 -11.87
N ARG A 208 -7.93 25.76 -10.93
CA ARG A 208 -9.07 26.45 -10.31
C ARG A 208 -8.69 27.90 -10.03
#